data_AF-A0A2N0KTH1-F1
#
_entry.id   AF-A0A2N0KTH1-F1
#
_cell.length_a   1.000
_cell.length_b   1.000
_cell.length_c   1.000
_cell.angle_alpha   90.00
_cell.angle_beta   90.00
_cell.angle_gamma   90.00
#
_symmetry.space_group_name_H-M   'P 1'
#
loop_
_entity.id
_entity.type
_entity.pdbx_description
1 polymer ?
#
loop_
_entity_poly.entity_id
_entity_poly.type
_entity_poly.pdbx_seq_one_letter_code
_entity_poly.pdbx_strand_id
1 'polypeptide(L)'
;MVFPEPDGNHISVHTRGVFANHIGDEYSLGKVTPDIHLHDEQAHVVKIDYSPGTMTIFLDDIEEPVLEISVDIADTLELDSGNAWVWFTSDTGGGTADIHDILSWSFSPVITQ
;
A
#
# COMPACT_ATOMS: atom_id res chain seq x y z
N MET A 1 -16.97 -10.11 14.87
CA MET A 1 -16.97 -8.66 14.62
C MET A 1 -16.84 -8.53 13.12
N VAL A 2 -17.82 -7.94 12.44
CA VAL A 2 -17.76 -7.70 10.99
C VAL A 2 -17.22 -6.29 10.84
N PHE A 3 -16.01 -6.16 10.31
CA PHE A 3 -15.46 -4.87 9.93
C PHE A 3 -16.02 -4.53 8.54
N PRO A 4 -16.78 -3.44 8.38
CA PRO A 4 -17.31 -3.06 7.08
C PRO A 4 -16.17 -2.47 6.24
N GLU A 5 -15.41 -3.33 5.58
CA GLU A 5 -14.63 -2.97 4.40
C GLU A 5 -15.63 -2.52 3.32
N PRO A 6 -15.58 -1.26 2.84
CA PRO A 6 -16.67 -0.65 2.09
C PRO A 6 -16.93 -1.40 0.77
N ASP A 7 -15.88 -1.85 0.09
CA ASP A 7 -15.95 -2.47 -1.22
C ASP A 7 -14.83 -3.52 -1.23
N GLY A 8 -15.16 -4.80 -1.47
CA GLY A 8 -14.18 -5.91 -1.33
C GLY A 8 -12.91 -5.81 -2.18
N ASN A 9 -12.80 -4.81 -3.06
CA ASN A 9 -11.66 -4.52 -3.93
C ASN A 9 -11.23 -3.06 -3.76
N HIS A 10 -10.12 -2.79 -3.10
CA HIS A 10 -9.63 -1.43 -2.88
C HIS A 10 -8.11 -1.41 -2.68
N ILE A 11 -7.52 -0.22 -2.81
CA ILE A 11 -6.15 0.09 -2.43
C ILE A 11 -6.21 1.14 -1.32
N SER A 12 -5.43 0.96 -0.25
CA SER A 12 -5.36 1.90 0.86
C SER A 12 -3.92 2.14 1.29
N VAL A 13 -3.61 3.39 1.63
CA VAL A 13 -2.41 3.71 2.41
C VAL A 13 -2.81 3.74 3.89
N HIS A 14 -2.18 2.91 4.70
CA HIS A 14 -2.62 2.64 6.07
C HIS A 14 -1.47 2.84 7.05
N THR A 15 -1.72 3.52 8.18
CA THR A 15 -0.70 3.69 9.22
C THR A 15 -1.31 3.94 10.59
N ARG A 16 -0.60 3.51 11.62
CA ARG A 16 -0.83 3.94 13.01
C ARG A 16 0.41 4.62 13.58
N GLY A 17 1.23 5.22 12.71
CA GLY A 17 2.54 5.72 13.05
C GLY A 17 3.41 4.61 13.63
N VAL A 18 3.90 4.80 14.85
CA VAL A 18 4.75 3.84 15.56
C VAL A 18 4.01 2.66 16.23
N PHE A 19 2.67 2.64 16.17
CA PHE A 19 1.87 1.54 16.74
C PHE A 19 1.70 0.39 15.73
N ALA A 20 1.38 -0.81 16.23
CA ALA A 20 1.10 -1.97 15.39
C ALA A 20 -0.03 -1.71 14.38
N ASN A 21 0.11 -2.22 13.16
CA ASN A 21 -0.91 -2.14 12.11
C ASN A 21 -2.27 -2.66 12.60
N HIS A 22 -3.34 -2.12 12.01
CA HIS A 22 -4.72 -2.48 12.32
C HIS A 22 -5.51 -2.53 11.01
N ILE A 23 -6.68 -3.19 11.03
CA ILE A 23 -7.56 -3.29 9.85
C ILE A 23 -8.57 -2.11 9.76
N GLY A 24 -8.76 -1.39 10.86
CA GLY A 24 -9.77 -0.35 10.98
C GLY A 24 -9.56 0.80 9.99
N ASP A 25 -10.59 1.06 9.19
CA ASP A 25 -10.66 2.12 8.18
C ASP A 25 -10.27 3.52 8.71
N GLU A 26 -10.43 3.77 10.01
CA GLU A 26 -10.03 5.02 10.68
C GLU A 26 -8.53 5.31 10.62
N TYR A 27 -7.72 4.30 10.27
CA TYR A 27 -6.26 4.40 10.14
C TYR A 27 -5.80 4.41 8.67
N SER A 28 -6.74 4.46 7.72
CA SER A 28 -6.47 4.76 6.31
C SER A 28 -6.20 6.25 6.14
N LEU A 29 -5.05 6.62 5.55
CA LEU A 29 -4.75 7.99 5.13
C LEU A 29 -5.46 8.36 3.83
N GLY A 30 -5.85 7.35 3.06
CA GLY A 30 -6.56 7.47 1.81
C GLY A 30 -6.80 6.10 1.20
N LYS A 31 -7.91 5.97 0.48
CA LYS A 31 -8.32 4.75 -0.19
C LYS A 31 -8.91 5.06 -1.56
N VAL A 32 -8.80 4.11 -2.48
CA VAL A 32 -9.44 4.15 -3.79
C VAL A 32 -9.93 2.76 -4.16
N THR A 33 -11.05 2.70 -4.86
CA THR A 33 -11.57 1.49 -5.48
C THR A 33 -11.19 1.53 -6.96
N PRO A 34 -10.28 0.66 -7.42
CA PRO A 34 -9.87 0.64 -8.81
C PRO A 34 -11.04 0.27 -9.74
N ASP A 35 -11.01 0.77 -10.97
CA ASP A 35 -11.98 0.41 -12.02
C ASP A 35 -11.85 -1.06 -12.49
N ILE A 36 -10.76 -1.72 -12.12
CA ILE A 36 -10.49 -3.15 -12.38
C ILE A 36 -10.73 -3.99 -11.13
N HIS A 37 -11.06 -5.26 -11.32
CA HIS A 37 -11.10 -6.22 -10.22
C HIS A 37 -9.70 -6.84 -10.02
N LEU A 38 -9.11 -6.72 -8.83
CA LEU A 38 -7.75 -7.23 -8.57
C LEU A 38 -7.66 -8.76 -8.52
N HIS A 39 -8.80 -9.45 -8.39
CA HIS A 39 -8.89 -10.91 -8.39
C HIS A 39 -9.45 -11.39 -9.74
N ASP A 40 -8.72 -11.13 -10.81
CA ASP A 40 -9.11 -11.42 -12.20
C ASP A 40 -8.20 -12.43 -12.92
N GLU A 41 -7.29 -13.09 -12.17
CA GLU A 41 -6.27 -14.03 -12.66
C GLU A 41 -5.16 -13.40 -13.53
N GLN A 42 -5.09 -12.07 -13.60
CA GLN A 42 -4.08 -11.35 -14.36
C GLN A 42 -2.94 -10.85 -13.47
N ALA A 43 -1.77 -10.64 -14.08
CA ALA A 43 -0.67 -9.99 -13.40
C ALA A 43 -0.89 -8.47 -13.41
N HIS A 44 -0.88 -7.86 -12.24
CA HIS A 44 -0.94 -6.40 -12.07
C HIS A 44 0.43 -5.81 -11.76
N VAL A 45 0.62 -4.55 -12.14
CA VAL A 45 1.84 -3.78 -11.82
C VAL A 45 1.48 -2.66 -10.87
N VAL A 46 2.16 -2.62 -9.72
CA VAL A 46 2.05 -1.52 -8.76
C VAL A 46 3.34 -0.72 -8.76
N LYS A 47 3.22 0.60 -8.89
CA LYS A 47 4.33 1.55 -8.66
C LYS A 47 3.95 2.46 -7.49
N ILE A 48 4.90 2.64 -6.58
CA ILE A 48 4.77 3.53 -5.43
C ILE A 48 5.90 4.55 -5.54
N ASP A 49 5.53 5.79 -5.82
CA ASP A 49 6.46 6.92 -5.85
C ASP A 49 6.30 7.70 -4.55
N TYR A 50 7.41 7.92 -3.85
CA TYR A 50 7.44 8.71 -2.63
C TYR A 50 8.44 9.86 -2.77
N SER A 51 7.95 11.07 -2.56
CA SER A 51 8.75 12.26 -2.29
C SER A 51 8.39 12.76 -0.89
N PRO A 52 9.32 13.28 -0.09
CA PRO A 52 9.00 13.74 1.27
C PRO A 52 7.72 14.58 1.34
N GLY A 53 6.72 14.09 2.07
CA GLY A 53 5.41 14.72 2.24
C GLY A 53 4.30 14.25 1.28
N THR A 54 4.61 13.48 0.23
CA THR A 54 3.64 12.98 -0.76
C THR A 54 3.96 11.55 -1.18
N MET A 55 2.96 10.67 -1.09
CA MET A 55 3.00 9.31 -1.62
C MET A 55 1.97 9.17 -2.74
N THR A 56 2.41 8.64 -3.87
CA THR A 56 1.59 8.45 -5.07
C THR A 56 1.62 6.99 -5.48
N ILE A 57 0.45 6.40 -5.68
CA ILE A 57 0.24 4.99 -6.01
C ILE A 57 -0.33 4.89 -7.42
N PHE A 58 0.23 3.98 -8.20
CA PHE A 58 -0.19 3.65 -9.56
C PHE A 58 -0.52 2.15 -9.63
N LEU A 59 -1.52 1.80 -10.42
CA LEU A 59 -1.95 0.43 -10.68
C LEU A 59 -2.13 0.26 -12.19
N ASP A 60 -1.37 -0.66 -12.77
CA ASP A 60 -1.30 -1.04 -14.19
C ASP A 60 -0.87 0.09 -15.14
N ASP A 61 -1.53 1.25 -15.11
CA ASP A 61 -1.06 2.47 -15.76
C ASP A 61 -0.08 3.20 -14.82
N ILE A 62 1.18 3.31 -15.23
CA ILE A 62 2.24 3.94 -14.44
C ILE A 62 2.40 5.45 -14.69
N GLU A 63 1.57 6.04 -15.55
CA GLU A 63 1.56 7.47 -15.85
C GLU A 63 0.41 8.19 -15.11
N GLU A 64 -0.73 7.53 -14.92
CA GLU A 64 -1.89 8.10 -14.24
C GLU A 64 -2.08 7.49 -12.83
N PRO A 65 -1.96 8.28 -11.76
CA PRO A 65 -2.05 7.76 -10.40
C PRO A 65 -3.48 7.38 -10.01
N VAL A 66 -3.63 6.27 -9.30
CA VAL A 66 -4.93 5.85 -8.73
C VAL A 66 -5.16 6.46 -7.35
N LEU A 67 -4.10 6.80 -6.62
CA LEU A 67 -4.20 7.41 -5.29
C LEU A 67 -2.98 8.31 -5.01
N GLU A 68 -3.24 9.51 -4.50
CA GLU A 68 -2.21 10.41 -3.99
C GLU A 68 -2.60 10.86 -2.58
N ILE A 69 -1.67 10.76 -1.62
CA ILE A 69 -1.88 11.14 -0.23
C ILE A 69 -0.70 11.95 0.30
N SER A 70 -0.97 12.82 1.27
CA SER A 70 0.08 13.51 2.02
C SER A 70 0.52 12.66 3.22
N VAL A 71 1.81 12.36 3.27
CA VAL A 71 2.44 11.66 4.41
C VAL A 71 3.92 12.01 4.45
N ASP A 72 4.44 12.30 5.64
CA ASP A 72 5.88 12.31 5.89
C ASP A 72 6.26 11.01 6.59
N ILE A 73 6.87 10.07 5.87
CA ILE A 73 7.23 8.75 6.41
C ILE A 73 8.28 8.88 7.53
N ALA A 74 9.19 9.85 7.44
CA ALA A 74 10.25 10.00 8.43
C ALA A 74 9.68 10.41 9.80
N ASP A 75 8.75 11.36 9.80
CA ASP A 75 8.03 11.80 11.00
C ASP A 75 7.02 10.73 11.47
N THR A 76 6.21 10.20 10.54
CA THR A 76 5.13 9.25 10.86
C THR A 76 5.64 7.98 11.54
N LEU A 77 6.81 7.47 11.12
CA LEU A 77 7.38 6.23 11.64
C LEU A 77 8.55 6.45 12.61
N GLU A 78 8.88 7.70 12.94
CA GLU A 78 10.04 8.07 13.76
C GLU A 78 11.33 7.36 13.30
N LEU A 79 11.66 7.47 12.01
CA LEU A 79 12.75 6.68 11.42
C LEU A 79 14.11 7.00 12.05
N ASP A 80 14.85 5.96 12.45
CA ASP A 80 16.22 6.11 12.93
C ASP A 80 17.16 6.43 11.76
N SER A 81 17.52 7.70 11.67
CA SER A 81 18.42 8.23 10.64
C SER A 81 17.93 7.94 9.21
N GLY A 82 16.60 7.95 9.02
CA GLY A 82 15.96 7.68 7.73
C GLY A 82 15.95 6.20 7.30
N ASN A 83 16.36 5.27 8.17
CA ASN A 83 16.42 3.85 7.83
C ASN A 83 15.09 3.14 8.14
N ALA A 84 14.67 2.26 7.23
CA ALA A 84 13.52 1.38 7.39
C ALA A 84 13.71 0.08 6.61
N TRP A 85 12.94 -0.95 6.97
CA TRP A 85 12.81 -2.16 6.15
C TRP A 85 11.61 -2.02 5.22
N VAL A 86 11.81 -2.41 3.94
CA VAL A 86 10.74 -2.48 2.94
C VAL A 86 10.54 -3.94 2.57
N TRP A 87 9.29 -4.42 2.61
CA TRP A 87 8.94 -5.82 2.44
C TRP A 87 7.48 -5.99 2.02
N PHE A 88 7.10 -7.21 1.67
CA PHE A 88 5.74 -7.58 1.28
C PHE A 88 5.14 -8.58 2.27
N THR A 89 3.83 -8.48 2.48
CA THR A 89 3.04 -9.45 3.25
C THR A 89 1.72 -9.74 2.54
N SER A 90 1.16 -10.92 2.79
CA SER A 90 -0.19 -11.30 2.36
C SER A 90 -0.79 -12.26 3.37
N ASP A 91 -2.10 -12.39 3.35
CA ASP A 91 -2.85 -13.34 4.16
C ASP A 91 -4.00 -13.94 3.34
N THR A 92 -4.53 -15.09 3.76
CA THR A 92 -5.69 -15.71 3.12
C THR A 92 -6.77 -16.00 4.16
N GLY A 93 -8.03 -15.83 3.75
CA GLY A 93 -9.20 -16.10 4.58
C GLY A 93 -9.76 -17.53 4.46
N GLY A 94 -10.98 -17.73 4.97
CA GLY A 94 -11.61 -19.04 5.12
C GLY A 94 -11.84 -19.82 3.82
N GLY A 95 -11.11 -20.93 3.67
CA GLY A 95 -11.52 -22.12 2.92
C GLY A 95 -10.95 -22.28 1.50
N THR A 96 -10.62 -21.19 0.82
CA THR A 96 -9.92 -21.19 -0.47
C THR A 96 -8.70 -20.28 -0.35
N ALA A 97 -7.53 -20.82 -0.70
CA ALA A 97 -6.28 -20.07 -0.67
C ALA A 97 -6.13 -19.30 -1.98
N ASP A 98 -5.96 -17.99 -1.88
CA ASP A 98 -5.54 -17.15 -3.00
C ASP A 98 -4.01 -17.18 -3.12
N ILE A 99 -3.53 -17.19 -4.35
CA ILE A 99 -2.11 -17.19 -4.64
C ILE A 99 -1.63 -15.74 -4.73
N HIS A 100 -0.60 -15.42 -3.95
CA HIS A 100 0.00 -14.09 -3.89
C HIS A 100 1.45 -14.16 -4.39
N ASP A 101 1.62 -14.12 -5.72
CA ASP A 101 2.93 -14.24 -6.36
C ASP A 101 3.55 -12.86 -6.64
N ILE A 102 4.80 -12.66 -6.20
CA ILE A 102 5.62 -11.51 -6.61
C ILE A 102 6.47 -11.93 -7.80
N LEU A 103 6.04 -11.59 -9.01
CA LEU A 103 6.71 -11.99 -10.27
C LEU A 103 8.00 -11.19 -10.53
N SER A 104 8.07 -9.95 -10.04
CA SER A 104 9.25 -9.10 -10.12
C SER A 104 9.18 -7.98 -9.07
N TRP A 105 10.33 -7.49 -8.63
CA TRP A 105 10.40 -6.36 -7.72
C TRP A 105 11.68 -5.54 -7.95
N SER A 106 11.55 -4.22 -7.90
CA SER A 106 12.66 -3.28 -7.84
C SER A 106 12.35 -2.20 -6.78
N PHE A 107 13.39 -1.70 -6.14
CA PHE A 107 13.28 -0.64 -5.14
C PHE A 107 14.48 0.30 -5.26
N SER A 108 14.22 1.61 -5.26
CA SER A 108 15.24 2.65 -5.27
C SER A 108 14.95 3.62 -4.12
N PRO A 109 15.73 3.60 -3.02
CA PRO A 109 15.51 4.52 -1.92
C PRO A 109 15.88 5.95 -2.33
N VAL A 110 15.22 6.92 -1.72
CA VAL A 110 15.70 8.31 -1.74
C VAL A 110 17.01 8.37 -0.98
N ILE A 111 18.11 8.67 -1.67
CA ILE A 111 19.40 8.92 -1.02
C ILE A 111 19.47 10.41 -0.68
N THR A 112 19.17 10.77 0.56
CA THR A 112 19.54 12.09 1.11
C THR A 112 21.04 12.12 1.38
N GLN A 113 21.76 13.06 0.75
CA GLN A 113 23.19 13.33 1.01
C GLN A 113 23.40 14.01 2.36
#